data_AF-A0A1N5YQJ2-F1
#
_entry.id   AF-A0A1N5YQJ2-F1
#
_cell.length_a   1.000
_cell.length_b   1.000
_cell.length_c   1.000
_cell.angle_alpha   90.00
_cell.angle_beta   90.00
_cell.angle_gamma   90.00
#
_symmetry.space_group_name_H-M   'P 1'
#
loop_
_entity.id
_entity.type
_entity.pdbx_description
1 polymer ?
#
loop_
_entity_poly.entity_id
_entity_poly.type
_entity_poly.pdbx_seq_one_letter_code
_entity_poly.pdbx_strand_id
1 'polypeptide(L)'
;MVTRRAAELLLEMAARRWPADVRDDLRREWAAELHVLAESGRRTKMVGFAVSLAVSRAGAPLVDRTMMHGRARRTAAALLLSPLACVGIVVVSAYALYPIQVWLTGVSWSDRAQKPIWTALTVGLAVLLAVFAARWARHTALDGPLRIALGVVLPIGATAVVFVSAISPDGMATLVPGLLLWLAGLTLALWAAASLAARNRLRAAWWVGVLGALAAADLAVVRAVLDAISAGSRAGPVSGATPLDSAADWISAPLWLFAAWTDWNIGLPRPTIPWEIFHIITNHVLAEPMLYLACMPYALTYAIRAARSAPAAPVALASTPTPTPTPSSV
;
A
#
# COMPACT_ATOMS: atom_id res chain seq x y z
N MET A 1 -37.87 15.36 -6.77
CA MET A 1 -38.56 15.81 -5.54
C MET A 1 -37.90 15.25 -4.27
N VAL A 2 -37.65 13.94 -4.16
CA VAL A 2 -37.02 13.31 -2.97
C VAL A 2 -35.63 13.89 -2.63
N THR A 3 -34.78 14.10 -3.63
CA THR A 3 -33.42 14.63 -3.44
C THR A 3 -33.38 16.08 -2.93
N ARG A 4 -34.41 16.87 -3.23
CA ARG A 4 -34.52 18.27 -2.79
C ARG A 4 -34.92 18.34 -1.32
N ARG A 5 -35.92 17.55 -0.91
CA ARG A 5 -36.34 17.44 0.50
C ARG A 5 -35.21 16.92 1.41
N ALA A 6 -34.44 15.94 0.93
CA ALA A 6 -33.28 15.44 1.68
C ALA A 6 -32.20 16.52 1.88
N ALA A 7 -31.95 17.35 0.87
CA ALA A 7 -30.99 18.44 0.94
C ALA A 7 -31.46 19.59 1.86
N GLU A 8 -32.76 19.91 1.83
CA GLU A 8 -33.38 20.90 2.73
C GLU A 8 -33.33 20.45 4.21
N LEU A 9 -33.60 19.17 4.50
CA LEU A 9 -33.47 18.61 5.85
C LEU A 9 -32.02 18.63 6.37
N LEU A 10 -31.05 18.35 5.51
CA LEU A 10 -29.62 18.44 5.85
C LEU A 10 -29.18 19.88 6.14
N LEU A 11 -29.73 20.86 5.40
CA LEU A 11 -29.50 22.28 5.65
C LEU A 11 -30.06 22.73 7.00
N GLU A 12 -31.27 22.29 7.36
CA GLU A 12 -31.86 22.61 8.67
C GLU A 12 -31.06 22.00 9.82
N MET A 13 -30.56 20.78 9.66
CA MET A 13 -29.67 20.16 10.64
C MET A 13 -28.33 20.87 10.76
N ALA A 14 -27.77 21.34 9.64
CA ALA A 14 -26.53 22.11 9.62
C ALA A 14 -26.71 23.48 10.30
N ALA A 15 -27.76 24.23 9.98
CA ALA A 15 -28.01 25.57 10.51
C ALA A 15 -28.17 25.60 12.04
N ARG A 16 -28.77 24.55 12.64
CA ARG A 16 -28.93 24.45 14.11
C ARG A 16 -27.61 24.42 14.89
N ARG A 17 -26.49 24.09 14.23
CA ARG A 17 -25.16 24.00 14.87
C ARG A 17 -24.37 25.31 14.86
N TRP A 18 -24.88 26.35 14.20
CA TRP A 18 -24.21 27.65 14.09
C TRP A 18 -24.76 28.67 15.10
N PRO A 19 -23.92 29.61 15.58
CA PRO A 19 -24.32 30.73 16.42
C PRO A 19 -25.50 31.51 15.83
N ALA A 20 -26.44 31.94 16.68
CA ALA A 20 -27.73 32.51 16.23
C ALA A 20 -27.56 33.82 15.43
N ASP A 21 -26.50 34.56 15.71
CA ASP A 21 -26.09 35.81 15.07
C ASP A 21 -25.68 35.66 13.60
N VAL A 22 -25.19 34.50 13.16
CA VAL A 22 -24.74 34.25 11.77
C VAL A 22 -25.62 33.22 11.05
N ARG A 23 -26.50 32.53 11.80
CA ARG A 23 -27.32 31.42 11.30
C ARG A 23 -28.26 31.83 10.18
N ASP A 24 -28.93 32.98 10.32
CA ASP A 24 -29.99 33.37 9.39
C ASP A 24 -29.43 33.86 8.05
N ASP A 25 -28.29 34.56 8.07
CA ASP A 25 -27.61 34.99 6.85
C ASP A 25 -27.03 33.80 6.08
N LEU A 26 -26.36 32.88 6.77
CA LEU A 26 -25.86 31.63 6.16
C LEU A 26 -26.99 30.76 5.62
N ARG A 27 -28.13 30.68 6.32
CA ARG A 27 -29.29 29.91 5.85
C ARG A 27 -29.85 30.48 4.54
N ARG A 28 -29.89 31.81 4.39
CA ARG A 28 -30.34 32.47 3.15
C ARG A 28 -29.37 32.20 2.00
N GLU A 29 -28.06 32.32 2.23
CA GLU A 29 -27.04 32.03 1.22
C GLU A 29 -27.06 30.57 0.77
N TRP A 30 -27.12 29.61 1.70
CA TRP A 30 -27.17 28.19 1.35
C TRP A 30 -28.47 27.80 0.65
N ALA A 31 -29.60 28.41 1.03
CA ALA A 31 -30.87 28.19 0.34
C ALA A 31 -30.82 28.71 -1.11
N ALA A 32 -30.18 29.86 -1.34
CA ALA A 32 -29.98 30.40 -2.68
C ALA A 32 -29.05 29.51 -3.53
N GLU A 33 -27.92 29.04 -2.98
CA GLU A 33 -27.00 28.16 -3.69
C GLU A 33 -27.64 26.79 -4.00
N LEU A 34 -28.44 26.25 -3.07
CA LEU A 34 -29.21 25.03 -3.30
C LEU A 34 -30.28 25.21 -4.40
N HIS A 35 -30.91 26.38 -4.46
CA HIS A 35 -31.89 26.72 -5.50
C HIS A 35 -31.24 26.75 -6.89
N VAL A 36 -30.08 27.41 -7.03
CA VAL A 36 -29.30 27.45 -8.28
C VAL A 36 -28.83 26.05 -8.71
N LEU A 37 -28.40 25.21 -7.77
CA LEU A 37 -28.00 23.83 -8.06
C LEU A 37 -29.19 22.93 -8.45
N ALA A 38 -30.37 23.20 -7.92
CA ALA A 38 -31.61 22.51 -8.29
C ALA A 38 -32.10 22.92 -9.69
N GLU A 39 -32.04 24.21 -10.00
CA GLU A 39 -32.47 24.78 -11.28
C GLU A 39 -31.53 24.36 -12.43
N SER A 40 -30.22 24.28 -12.17
CA SER A 40 -29.23 23.77 -13.14
C SER A 40 -29.23 22.25 -13.33
N GLY A 41 -30.13 21.51 -12.67
CA GLY A 41 -30.29 20.06 -12.83
C GLY A 41 -29.16 19.21 -12.23
N ARG A 42 -28.21 19.81 -11.48
CA ARG A 42 -27.00 19.13 -10.97
C ARG A 42 -27.26 18.41 -9.63
N ARG A 43 -28.14 17.40 -9.66
CA ARG A 43 -28.64 16.68 -8.47
C ARG A 43 -27.55 16.09 -7.57
N THR A 44 -26.46 15.56 -8.15
CA THR A 44 -25.35 14.97 -7.39
C THR A 44 -24.52 16.03 -6.66
N LYS A 45 -24.31 17.20 -7.27
CA LYS A 45 -23.61 18.32 -6.63
C LYS A 45 -24.44 18.94 -5.51
N MET A 46 -25.76 19.03 -5.70
CA MET A 46 -26.70 19.51 -4.68
C MET A 46 -26.66 18.65 -3.40
N VAL A 47 -26.71 17.31 -3.53
CA VAL A 47 -26.61 16.41 -2.38
C VAL A 47 -25.21 16.45 -1.76
N GLY A 48 -24.16 16.49 -2.58
CA GLY A 48 -22.78 16.61 -2.10
C GLY A 48 -22.54 17.89 -1.29
N PHE A 49 -23.11 19.01 -1.73
CA PHE A 49 -23.06 20.29 -1.03
C PHE A 49 -23.80 20.22 0.32
N ALA A 50 -25.02 19.69 0.34
CA ALA A 50 -25.81 19.56 1.58
C ALA A 50 -25.15 18.61 2.60
N VAL A 51 -24.57 17.49 2.15
CA VAL A 51 -23.81 16.58 3.00
C VAL A 51 -22.52 17.24 3.51
N SER A 52 -21.81 17.99 2.65
CA SER A 52 -20.61 18.72 3.05
C SER A 52 -20.90 19.75 4.15
N LEU A 53 -22.06 20.42 4.10
CA LEU A 53 -22.50 21.35 5.15
C LEU A 53 -22.88 20.63 6.45
N ALA A 54 -23.60 19.51 6.35
CA ALA A 54 -24.05 18.74 7.51
C ALA A 54 -22.90 18.09 8.31
N VAL A 55 -21.80 17.75 7.63
CA VAL A 55 -20.60 17.16 8.24
C VAL A 55 -19.62 18.23 8.76
N SER A 56 -19.76 19.48 8.33
CA SER A 56 -18.84 20.57 8.72
C SER A 56 -19.05 21.00 10.18
N ARG A 57 -17.96 21.15 10.93
CA ARG A 57 -17.94 21.75 12.29
C ARG A 57 -18.00 23.27 12.18
N ALA A 58 -18.87 23.90 12.98
CA ALA A 58 -19.03 25.35 13.05
C ALA A 58 -17.69 26.04 13.40
N GLY A 59 -17.33 27.07 12.62
CA GLY A 59 -16.23 27.98 12.97
C GLY A 59 -14.89 27.79 12.27
N ALA A 60 -14.83 27.26 11.04
CA ALA A 60 -13.58 27.37 10.30
C ALA A 60 -13.72 27.57 8.78
N PRO A 61 -12.79 28.35 8.19
CA PRO A 61 -12.97 28.99 6.89
C PRO A 61 -13.18 27.98 5.76
N LEU A 62 -14.25 28.19 4.99
CA LEU A 62 -14.78 27.26 3.98
C LEU A 62 -13.92 27.16 2.71
N VAL A 63 -13.14 28.19 2.39
CA VAL A 63 -12.46 28.33 1.09
C VAL A 63 -11.23 27.41 0.96
N ASP A 64 -10.53 27.11 2.05
CA ASP A 64 -9.29 26.30 2.02
C ASP A 64 -9.55 24.78 2.21
N ARG A 65 -10.74 24.42 2.68
CA ARG A 65 -11.07 23.04 3.10
C ARG A 65 -11.53 22.13 1.97
N THR A 66 -12.19 22.66 0.94
CA THR A 66 -12.70 21.85 -0.18
C THR A 66 -11.56 21.27 -1.02
N MET A 67 -10.48 22.04 -1.20
CA MET A 67 -9.25 21.58 -1.86
C MET A 67 -8.51 20.52 -1.02
N MET A 68 -8.36 20.75 0.29
CA MET A 68 -7.75 19.77 1.21
C MET A 68 -8.56 18.47 1.32
N HIS A 69 -9.89 18.53 1.43
CA HIS A 69 -10.76 17.34 1.46
C HIS A 69 -10.74 16.57 0.14
N GLY A 70 -10.75 17.27 -1.00
CA GLY A 70 -10.63 16.65 -2.31
C GLY A 70 -9.30 15.92 -2.50
N ARG A 71 -8.21 16.54 -2.02
CA ARG A 71 -6.86 15.98 -2.02
C ARG A 71 -6.77 14.75 -1.10
N ALA A 72 -7.22 14.89 0.15
CA ALA A 72 -7.25 13.83 1.16
C ALA A 72 -8.10 12.62 0.71
N ARG A 73 -9.27 12.86 0.11
CA ARG A 73 -10.14 11.79 -0.42
C ARG A 73 -9.51 11.06 -1.59
N ARG A 74 -8.85 11.78 -2.51
CA ARG A 74 -8.14 11.16 -3.64
C ARG A 74 -6.95 10.33 -3.17
N THR A 75 -6.22 10.78 -2.16
CA THR A 75 -5.17 9.96 -1.53
C THR A 75 -5.72 8.73 -0.84
N ALA A 76 -6.78 8.87 -0.04
CA ALA A 76 -7.39 7.73 0.64
C ALA A 76 -7.91 6.70 -0.38
N ALA A 77 -8.59 7.16 -1.43
CA ALA A 77 -9.05 6.28 -2.51
C ALA A 77 -7.89 5.57 -3.20
N ALA A 78 -6.81 6.27 -3.57
CA ALA A 78 -5.64 5.65 -4.18
C ALA A 78 -4.97 4.63 -3.25
N LEU A 79 -4.77 4.98 -1.99
CA LEU A 79 -4.10 4.13 -1.00
C LEU A 79 -4.92 2.90 -0.60
N LEU A 80 -6.26 2.96 -0.66
CA LEU A 80 -7.14 1.83 -0.36
C LEU A 80 -7.43 0.97 -1.59
N LEU A 81 -7.52 1.56 -2.78
CA LEU A 81 -7.77 0.80 -4.02
C LEU A 81 -6.51 0.09 -4.54
N SER A 82 -5.31 0.66 -4.32
CA SER A 82 -4.06 0.07 -4.81
C SER A 82 -3.74 -1.32 -4.23
N PRO A 83 -3.84 -1.57 -2.92
CA PRO A 83 -3.67 -2.91 -2.35
C PRO A 83 -4.70 -3.91 -2.89
N LEU A 84 -5.97 -3.50 -3.03
CA LEU A 84 -7.03 -4.35 -3.61
C LEU A 84 -6.73 -4.67 -5.08
N ALA A 85 -6.23 -3.70 -5.83
CA ALA A 85 -5.77 -3.92 -7.19
C ALA A 85 -4.58 -4.90 -7.24
N CYS A 86 -3.67 -4.89 -6.27
CA CYS A 86 -2.58 -5.86 -6.19
C CYS A 86 -3.09 -7.29 -5.97
N VAL A 87 -4.06 -7.47 -5.07
CA VAL A 87 -4.73 -8.77 -4.90
C VAL A 87 -5.41 -9.19 -6.20
N GLY A 88 -6.13 -8.26 -6.85
CA GLY A 88 -6.74 -8.49 -8.16
C GLY A 88 -5.71 -8.90 -9.22
N ILE A 89 -4.53 -8.27 -9.25
CA ILE A 89 -3.42 -8.66 -10.14
C ILE A 89 -3.00 -10.09 -9.84
N VAL A 90 -2.72 -10.46 -8.59
CA VAL A 90 -2.29 -11.83 -8.24
C VAL A 90 -3.34 -12.85 -8.65
N VAL A 91 -4.60 -12.60 -8.34
CA VAL A 91 -5.74 -13.49 -8.67
C VAL A 91 -5.93 -13.61 -10.17
N VAL A 92 -6.01 -12.49 -10.90
CA VAL A 92 -6.17 -12.49 -12.37
C VAL A 92 -4.98 -13.17 -13.04
N SER A 93 -3.76 -12.92 -12.55
CA SER A 93 -2.55 -13.55 -13.10
C SER A 93 -2.57 -15.06 -12.89
N ALA A 94 -3.06 -15.53 -11.75
CA ALA A 94 -3.23 -16.96 -11.47
C ALA A 94 -4.33 -17.58 -12.36
N TYR A 95 -5.49 -16.94 -12.48
CA TYR A 95 -6.59 -17.41 -13.33
C TYR A 95 -6.26 -17.38 -14.82
N ALA A 96 -5.47 -16.40 -15.29
CA ALA A 96 -5.03 -16.32 -16.68
C ALA A 96 -4.13 -17.51 -17.09
N LEU A 97 -3.43 -18.12 -16.12
CA LEU A 97 -2.58 -19.28 -16.34
C LEU A 97 -3.33 -20.60 -16.22
N TYR A 98 -4.48 -20.63 -15.55
CA TYR A 98 -5.32 -21.83 -15.42
C TYR A 98 -5.71 -22.47 -16.78
N PRO A 99 -6.19 -21.74 -17.81
CA PRO A 99 -6.51 -22.34 -19.10
C PRO A 99 -5.26 -22.84 -19.84
N ILE A 100 -4.12 -22.17 -19.67
CA ILE A 100 -2.82 -22.58 -20.21
C ILE A 100 -2.41 -23.91 -19.55
N GLN A 101 -2.58 -24.02 -18.23
CA GLN A 101 -2.29 -25.24 -17.47
C GLN A 101 -3.14 -26.42 -17.94
N VAL A 102 -4.46 -26.25 -18.05
CA VAL A 102 -5.40 -27.28 -18.54
C VAL A 102 -5.10 -27.71 -19.97
N TRP A 103 -4.63 -26.79 -20.82
CA TRP A 103 -4.29 -27.09 -22.21
C TRP A 103 -2.93 -27.80 -22.34
N LEU A 104 -2.02 -27.58 -21.39
CA LEU A 104 -0.65 -28.12 -21.39
C LEU A 104 -0.45 -29.30 -20.42
N THR A 105 -1.49 -29.88 -19.83
CA THR A 105 -1.44 -31.00 -18.85
C THR A 105 -0.87 -32.34 -19.38
N GLY A 106 -0.13 -32.34 -20.49
CA GLY A 106 0.58 -33.51 -21.02
C GLY A 106 2.03 -33.25 -21.45
N VAL A 107 2.56 -32.04 -21.24
CA VAL A 107 3.89 -31.64 -21.77
C VAL A 107 4.83 -31.28 -20.63
N SER A 108 5.92 -32.04 -20.45
CA SER A 108 6.89 -31.93 -19.35
C SER A 108 7.62 -30.58 -19.24
N TRP A 109 7.49 -29.69 -20.23
CA TRP A 109 8.08 -28.34 -20.23
C TRP A 109 7.13 -27.25 -19.70
N SER A 110 5.83 -27.57 -19.51
CA SER A 110 4.81 -26.57 -19.15
C SER A 110 5.07 -25.94 -17.77
N ASP A 111 5.43 -26.76 -16.78
CA ASP A 111 5.75 -26.29 -15.42
C ASP A 111 6.97 -25.37 -15.37
N ARG A 112 7.93 -25.55 -16.29
CA ARG A 112 9.16 -24.73 -16.37
C ARG A 112 8.90 -23.35 -16.97
N ALA A 113 7.98 -23.25 -17.93
CA ALA A 113 7.64 -21.98 -18.58
C ALA A 113 6.58 -21.18 -17.82
N GLN A 114 5.69 -21.85 -17.09
CA GLN A 114 4.56 -21.21 -16.43
C GLN A 114 4.96 -20.21 -15.33
N LYS A 115 5.99 -20.54 -14.55
CA LYS A 115 6.48 -19.71 -13.42
C LYS A 115 7.09 -18.38 -13.87
N PRO A 116 8.04 -18.33 -14.84
CA PRO A 116 8.55 -17.06 -15.34
C PRO A 116 7.45 -16.24 -16.03
N ILE A 117 6.49 -16.86 -16.71
CA ILE A 117 5.35 -16.14 -17.32
C ILE A 117 4.50 -15.49 -16.23
N TRP A 118 4.19 -16.21 -15.15
CA TRP A 118 3.37 -15.66 -14.07
C TRP A 118 4.04 -14.48 -13.34
N THR A 119 5.33 -14.64 -13.02
CA THR A 119 6.11 -13.57 -12.39
C THR A 119 6.24 -12.36 -13.30
N ALA A 120 6.53 -12.57 -14.60
CA ALA A 120 6.60 -11.49 -15.57
C ALA A 120 5.26 -10.76 -15.72
N LEU A 121 4.15 -11.49 -15.76
CA LEU A 121 2.81 -10.91 -15.88
C LEU A 121 2.42 -10.12 -14.63
N THR A 122 2.71 -10.65 -13.44
CA THR A 122 2.50 -9.98 -12.15
C THR A 122 3.32 -8.70 -12.06
N VAL A 123 4.61 -8.77 -12.40
CA VAL A 123 5.51 -7.61 -12.41
C VAL A 123 5.06 -6.57 -13.44
N GLY A 124 4.68 -7.01 -14.64
CA GLY A 124 4.19 -6.11 -15.70
C GLY A 124 2.94 -5.34 -15.28
N LEU A 125 1.94 -6.04 -14.72
CA LEU A 125 0.73 -5.41 -14.18
C LEU A 125 1.02 -4.50 -12.98
N ALA A 126 1.94 -4.89 -12.10
CA ALA A 126 2.36 -4.08 -10.95
C ALA A 126 3.06 -2.80 -11.39
N VAL A 127 3.89 -2.85 -12.43
CA VAL A 127 4.54 -1.67 -13.02
C VAL A 127 3.49 -0.75 -13.66
N LEU A 128 2.49 -1.28 -14.36
CA LEU A 128 1.37 -0.48 -14.87
C LEU A 128 0.63 0.23 -13.73
N LEU A 129 0.30 -0.50 -12.66
CA LEU A 129 -0.31 0.09 -11.46
C LEU A 129 0.57 1.18 -10.84
N ALA A 130 1.89 0.99 -10.81
CA ALA A 130 2.85 1.97 -10.32
C ALA A 130 2.88 3.26 -11.16
N VAL A 131 2.76 3.16 -12.49
CA VAL A 131 2.65 4.33 -13.38
C VAL A 131 1.38 5.12 -13.07
N PHE A 132 0.26 4.44 -12.82
CA PHE A 132 -0.97 5.11 -12.38
C PHE A 132 -0.79 5.74 -10.99
N ALA A 133 -0.28 5.00 -10.01
CA ALA A 133 -0.04 5.48 -8.64
C ALA A 133 0.86 6.72 -8.60
N ALA A 134 1.88 6.78 -9.46
CA ALA A 134 2.76 7.93 -9.61
C ALA A 134 2.02 9.22 -10.04
N ARG A 135 0.94 9.11 -10.81
CA ARG A 135 0.09 10.27 -11.18
C ARG A 135 -0.68 10.79 -9.97
N TRP A 136 -1.20 9.90 -9.13
CA TRP A 136 -1.96 10.24 -7.93
C TRP A 136 -1.09 10.79 -6.80
N ALA A 137 0.13 10.27 -6.64
CA ALA A 137 1.08 10.67 -5.60
C ALA A 137 1.45 12.17 -5.62
N ARG A 138 1.33 12.85 -6.77
CA ARG A 138 1.54 14.31 -6.89
C ARG A 138 0.57 15.13 -6.03
N HIS A 139 -0.60 14.58 -5.73
CA HIS A 139 -1.64 15.22 -4.94
C HIS A 139 -1.67 14.64 -3.53
N THR A 140 -0.54 14.16 -2.99
CA THR A 140 -0.53 13.60 -1.64
C THR A 140 -0.83 14.66 -0.57
N ALA A 141 -1.61 14.32 0.45
CA ALA A 141 -1.82 15.16 1.64
C ALA A 141 -0.93 14.73 2.83
N LEU A 142 -0.11 13.68 2.65
CA LEU A 142 0.78 13.18 3.69
C LEU A 142 2.11 13.93 3.67
N ASP A 143 2.44 14.58 4.79
CA ASP A 143 3.70 15.29 4.97
C ASP A 143 4.68 14.49 5.82
N GLY A 144 5.92 14.36 5.33
CA GLY A 144 7.02 13.69 6.01
C GLY A 144 7.22 12.21 5.63
N PRO A 145 8.47 11.72 5.56
CA PRO A 145 8.80 10.41 5.00
C PRO A 145 8.20 9.25 5.79
N LEU A 146 8.10 9.37 7.13
CA LEU A 146 7.52 8.34 7.98
C LEU A 146 6.00 8.21 7.81
N ARG A 147 5.29 9.34 7.73
CA ARG A 147 3.83 9.34 7.52
C ARG A 147 3.47 8.80 6.13
N ILE A 148 4.29 9.08 5.13
CA ILE A 148 4.15 8.52 3.78
C ILE A 148 4.36 7.00 3.81
N ALA A 149 5.42 6.51 4.46
CA ALA A 149 5.69 5.07 4.56
C ALA A 149 4.56 4.34 5.29
N LEU A 150 4.16 4.81 6.48
CA LEU A 150 3.07 4.20 7.23
C LEU A 150 1.72 4.28 6.50
N GLY A 151 1.42 5.41 5.85
CA GLY A 151 0.19 5.60 5.09
C GLY A 151 0.06 4.63 3.90
N VAL A 152 1.18 4.13 3.37
CA VAL A 152 1.21 3.11 2.32
C VAL A 152 1.19 1.69 2.90
N VAL A 153 1.99 1.42 3.93
CA VAL A 153 2.16 0.07 4.47
C VAL A 153 0.94 -0.41 5.25
N LEU A 154 0.25 0.47 5.97
CA LEU A 154 -0.91 0.10 6.78
C LEU A 154 -2.07 -0.49 5.95
N PRO A 155 -2.51 0.12 4.83
CA PRO A 155 -3.52 -0.49 3.97
C PRO A 155 -3.02 -1.73 3.20
N ILE A 156 -1.71 -1.83 2.92
CA ILE A 156 -1.10 -3.08 2.42
C ILE A 156 -1.28 -4.18 3.44
N GLY A 157 -0.87 -3.96 4.69
CA GLY A 157 -0.95 -4.93 5.77
C GLY A 157 -2.37 -5.39 6.01
N ALA A 158 -3.33 -4.47 6.10
CA ALA A 158 -4.75 -4.81 6.24
C ALA A 158 -5.25 -5.70 5.10
N THR A 159 -4.89 -5.37 3.86
CA THR A 159 -5.30 -6.14 2.68
C THR A 159 -4.63 -7.51 2.62
N ALA A 160 -3.35 -7.58 2.98
CA ALA A 160 -2.59 -8.82 3.04
C ALA A 160 -3.17 -9.78 4.09
N VAL A 161 -3.52 -9.29 5.29
CA VAL A 161 -4.18 -10.09 6.34
C VAL A 161 -5.51 -10.65 5.83
N VAL A 162 -6.37 -9.81 5.24
CA VAL A 162 -7.66 -10.26 4.69
C VAL A 162 -7.45 -11.30 3.59
N PHE A 163 -6.51 -11.05 2.67
CA PHE A 163 -6.19 -11.97 1.58
C PHE A 163 -5.70 -13.32 2.10
N VAL A 164 -4.70 -13.34 2.98
CA VAL A 164 -4.16 -14.57 3.58
C VAL A 164 -5.24 -15.32 4.36
N SER A 165 -6.10 -14.61 5.10
CA SER A 165 -7.18 -15.25 5.87
C SER A 165 -8.23 -15.91 4.99
N ALA A 166 -8.44 -15.37 3.78
CA ALA A 166 -9.39 -15.93 2.82
C ALA A 166 -8.85 -17.17 2.10
N ILE A 167 -7.53 -17.23 1.84
CA ILE A 167 -6.91 -18.36 1.13
C ILE A 167 -6.41 -19.47 2.07
N SER A 168 -6.15 -19.15 3.34
CA SER A 168 -5.54 -20.08 4.30
C SER A 168 -6.01 -19.75 5.74
N PRO A 169 -7.28 -20.02 6.07
CA PRO A 169 -7.85 -19.68 7.37
C PRO A 169 -7.11 -20.36 8.54
N ASP A 170 -6.65 -21.60 8.36
CA ASP A 170 -5.97 -22.39 9.40
C ASP A 170 -4.45 -22.14 9.44
N GLY A 171 -3.88 -21.49 8.41
CA GLY A 171 -2.44 -21.26 8.24
C GLY A 171 -1.93 -19.93 8.79
N MET A 172 -2.81 -19.08 9.33
CA MET A 172 -2.48 -17.71 9.76
C MET A 172 -1.33 -17.66 10.77
N ALA A 173 -1.29 -18.56 11.76
CA ALA A 173 -0.25 -18.56 12.79
C ALA A 173 1.16 -18.75 12.22
N THR A 174 1.28 -19.51 11.13
CA THR A 174 2.54 -19.82 10.45
C THR A 174 2.98 -18.68 9.53
N LEU A 175 2.03 -17.91 8.97
CA LEU A 175 2.27 -16.89 7.95
C LEU A 175 2.47 -15.48 8.55
N VAL A 176 1.88 -15.20 9.71
CA VAL A 176 1.97 -13.91 10.40
C VAL A 176 3.41 -13.45 10.64
N PRO A 177 4.37 -14.29 11.10
CA PRO A 177 5.74 -13.85 11.34
C PRO A 177 6.44 -13.33 10.07
N GLY A 178 6.27 -14.04 8.93
CA GLY A 178 6.81 -13.63 7.64
C GLY A 178 6.18 -12.32 7.15
N LEU A 179 4.85 -12.20 7.26
CA LEU A 179 4.14 -10.99 6.88
C LEU A 179 4.57 -9.77 7.70
N LEU A 180 4.71 -9.91 9.02
CA LEU A 180 5.18 -8.84 9.90
C LEU A 180 6.60 -8.41 9.56
N LEU A 181 7.49 -9.38 9.31
CA LEU A 181 8.87 -9.10 8.89
C LEU A 181 8.91 -8.34 7.57
N TRP A 182 8.10 -8.75 6.59
CA TRP A 182 7.98 -8.06 5.32
C TRP A 182 7.47 -6.63 5.47
N LEU A 183 6.39 -6.41 6.24
CA LEU A 183 5.82 -5.08 6.46
C LEU A 183 6.81 -4.16 7.18
N ALA A 184 7.55 -4.67 8.17
CA ALA A 184 8.58 -3.92 8.86
C ALA A 184 9.73 -3.52 7.92
N GLY A 185 10.25 -4.48 7.15
CA GLY A 185 11.30 -4.24 6.17
C GLY A 185 10.87 -3.28 5.05
N LEU A 186 9.66 -3.44 4.52
CA LEU A 186 9.07 -2.55 3.54
C LEU A 186 8.90 -1.13 4.10
N THR A 187 8.44 -0.97 5.34
CA THR A 187 8.34 0.34 5.99
C THR A 187 9.69 1.03 6.06
N LEU A 188 10.74 0.30 6.46
CA LEU A 188 12.09 0.84 6.57
C LEU A 188 12.66 1.22 5.20
N ALA A 189 12.46 0.37 4.18
CA ALA A 189 12.88 0.64 2.81
C ALA A 189 12.16 1.87 2.23
N LEU A 190 10.84 2.00 2.42
CA LEU A 190 10.05 3.14 1.96
C LEU A 190 10.43 4.42 2.71
N TRP A 191 10.67 4.35 4.02
CA TRP A 191 11.12 5.49 4.81
C TRP A 191 12.50 5.97 4.34
N ALA A 192 13.46 5.06 4.14
CA ALA A 192 14.78 5.38 3.63
C ALA A 192 14.70 5.98 2.21
N ALA A 193 13.93 5.37 1.30
CA ALA A 193 13.73 5.88 -0.05
C ALA A 193 13.06 7.26 -0.06
N ALA A 194 12.00 7.47 0.74
CA ALA A 194 11.33 8.76 0.88
C ALA A 194 12.26 9.82 1.47
N SER A 195 13.09 9.47 2.47
CA SER A 195 14.05 10.40 3.07
C SER A 195 15.14 10.84 2.08
N LEU A 196 15.64 9.92 1.25
CA LEU A 196 16.62 10.21 0.20
C LEU A 196 15.99 11.02 -0.94
N ALA A 197 14.74 10.71 -1.30
CA ALA A 197 13.99 11.44 -2.32
C ALA A 197 13.70 12.89 -1.88
N ALA A 198 13.37 13.11 -0.60
CA ALA A 198 13.21 14.45 -0.03
C ALA A 198 14.52 15.27 -0.06
N ARG A 199 15.67 14.60 0.02
CA ARG A 199 17.01 15.20 -0.13
C ARG A 199 17.49 15.33 -1.59
N ASN A 200 16.58 15.18 -2.55
CA ASN A 200 16.85 15.21 -4.00
C ASN A 200 17.86 14.15 -4.50
N ARG A 201 18.11 13.09 -3.74
CA ARG A 201 19.01 11.98 -4.12
C ARG A 201 18.22 10.83 -4.75
N LEU A 202 17.64 11.09 -5.94
CA LEU A 202 16.69 10.17 -6.57
C LEU A 202 17.28 8.80 -6.95
N ARG A 203 18.51 8.77 -7.46
CA ARG A 203 19.17 7.50 -7.81
C ARG A 203 19.38 6.62 -6.57
N ALA A 204 19.86 7.21 -5.49
CA ALA A 204 20.05 6.50 -4.22
C ALA A 204 18.71 6.05 -3.61
N ALA A 205 17.66 6.89 -3.68
CA ALA A 205 16.33 6.54 -3.22
C ALA A 205 15.76 5.30 -3.93
N TRP A 206 15.95 5.22 -5.25
CA TRP A 206 15.54 4.06 -6.04
C TRP A 206 16.34 2.82 -5.71
N TRP A 207 17.67 2.91 -5.65
CA TRP A 207 18.53 1.78 -5.31
C TRP A 207 18.23 1.23 -3.92
N VAL A 208 18.22 2.10 -2.90
CA VAL A 208 17.94 1.70 -1.52
C VAL A 208 16.52 1.17 -1.38
N GLY A 209 15.55 1.79 -2.04
CA GLY A 209 14.16 1.35 -2.00
C GLY A 209 13.96 -0.03 -2.65
N VAL A 210 14.48 -0.24 -3.86
CA VAL A 210 14.36 -1.52 -4.57
C VAL A 210 15.13 -2.63 -3.86
N LEU A 211 16.39 -2.40 -3.49
CA LEU A 211 17.21 -3.39 -2.80
C LEU A 211 16.65 -3.71 -1.42
N GLY A 212 16.26 -2.69 -0.65
CA GLY A 212 15.68 -2.87 0.68
C GLY A 212 14.35 -3.60 0.65
N ALA A 213 13.48 -3.28 -0.32
CA ALA A 213 12.22 -3.99 -0.47
C ALA A 213 12.46 -5.45 -0.88
N LEU A 214 13.29 -5.70 -1.90
CA LEU A 214 13.63 -7.07 -2.32
C LEU A 214 14.21 -7.90 -1.18
N ALA A 215 15.16 -7.34 -0.41
CA ALA A 215 15.73 -8.01 0.76
C ALA A 215 14.67 -8.32 1.83
N ALA A 216 13.71 -7.42 2.06
CA ALA A 216 12.62 -7.64 3.00
C ALA A 216 11.66 -8.77 2.53
N ALA A 217 11.34 -8.84 1.24
CA ALA A 217 10.57 -9.97 0.71
C ALA A 217 11.36 -11.28 0.81
N ASP A 218 12.64 -11.25 0.50
CA ASP A 218 13.50 -12.43 0.56
C ASP A 218 13.56 -13.00 1.98
N LEU A 219 13.84 -12.17 2.97
CA LEU A 219 13.84 -12.55 4.38
C LEU A 219 12.48 -13.09 4.85
N ALA A 220 11.38 -12.48 4.40
CA ALA A 220 10.04 -12.94 4.73
C ALA A 220 9.73 -14.32 4.14
N VAL A 221 10.11 -14.56 2.88
CA VAL A 221 9.95 -15.86 2.22
C VAL A 221 10.81 -16.93 2.89
N VAL A 222 12.06 -16.61 3.22
CA VAL A 222 12.94 -17.52 3.98
C VAL A 222 12.31 -17.89 5.32
N ARG A 223 11.76 -16.90 6.04
CA ARG A 223 11.07 -17.16 7.31
C ARG A 223 9.85 -18.07 7.13
N ALA A 224 9.01 -17.80 6.13
CA ALA A 224 7.82 -18.60 5.85
C ALA A 224 8.17 -20.06 5.48
N VAL A 225 9.25 -20.26 4.71
CA VAL A 225 9.76 -21.59 4.37
C VAL A 225 10.25 -22.32 5.62
N LEU A 226 11.02 -21.65 6.48
CA LEU A 226 11.48 -22.24 7.75
C LEU A 226 10.31 -22.62 8.66
N ASP A 227 9.31 -21.76 8.77
CA ASP A 227 8.10 -22.04 9.56
C ASP A 227 7.34 -23.24 8.98
N ALA A 228 7.18 -23.33 7.65
CA ALA A 228 6.54 -24.46 6.99
C ALA A 228 7.30 -25.80 7.20
N ILE A 229 8.63 -25.77 7.18
CA ILE A 229 9.47 -26.95 7.46
C ILE A 229 9.31 -27.37 8.93
N SER A 230 9.37 -26.40 9.86
CA SER A 230 9.24 -26.66 11.30
C SER A 230 7.86 -27.16 11.71
N ALA A 231 6.81 -26.76 10.98
CA ALA A 231 5.43 -27.17 11.20
C ALA A 231 5.12 -28.59 10.66
N GLY A 232 6.09 -29.28 10.07
CA GLY A 232 5.92 -30.67 9.63
C GLY A 232 5.24 -30.85 8.27
N SER A 233 5.09 -29.78 7.49
CA SER A 233 4.51 -29.81 6.13
C SER A 233 5.47 -30.43 5.11
N ARG A 234 5.80 -31.73 5.26
CA ARG A 234 6.56 -32.49 4.26
C ARG A 234 5.62 -33.06 3.21
N ALA A 235 5.85 -32.68 1.96
CA ALA A 235 5.23 -33.27 0.79
C ALA A 235 5.79 -34.71 0.57
N GLY A 236 5.05 -35.74 1.02
CA GLY A 236 5.15 -37.09 0.48
C GLY A 236 5.58 -38.22 1.44
N PRO A 237 5.29 -39.49 1.08
CA PRO A 237 5.14 -40.59 2.05
C PRO A 237 6.44 -41.26 2.55
N VAL A 238 7.64 -40.74 2.28
CA VAL A 238 8.86 -41.59 2.33
C VAL A 238 9.96 -41.14 3.32
N SER A 239 9.92 -39.95 3.91
CA SER A 239 11.08 -39.47 4.70
C SER A 239 10.73 -39.07 6.13
N GLY A 240 11.08 -39.95 7.07
CA GLY A 240 10.98 -39.75 8.52
C GLY A 240 11.75 -38.53 9.03
N ALA A 241 11.38 -38.07 10.23
CA ALA A 241 11.90 -36.85 10.87
C ALA A 241 13.44 -36.86 10.97
N THR A 242 14.09 -35.88 10.37
CA THR A 242 15.53 -35.62 10.56
C THR A 242 15.68 -34.42 11.51
N PRO A 243 16.45 -34.54 12.61
CA PRO A 243 16.69 -33.44 13.53
C PRO A 243 17.48 -32.32 12.86
N LEU A 244 17.08 -31.07 13.10
CA LEU A 244 17.78 -29.87 12.63
C LEU A 244 18.94 -29.54 13.59
N ASP A 245 20.02 -30.32 13.58
CA ASP A 245 21.16 -30.14 14.51
C ASP A 245 22.33 -29.30 13.94
N SER A 246 22.16 -28.63 12.79
CA SER A 246 23.23 -27.84 12.17
C SER A 246 23.02 -26.34 12.32
N ALA A 247 23.55 -25.76 13.39
CA ALA A 247 23.64 -24.30 13.57
C ALA A 247 24.47 -23.56 12.48
N ALA A 248 25.08 -24.30 11.55
CA ALA A 248 25.88 -23.80 10.44
C ALA A 248 25.10 -23.59 9.11
N ASP A 249 23.85 -24.06 9.01
CA ASP A 249 23.06 -24.03 7.76
C ASP A 249 22.22 -22.74 7.58
N TRP A 250 22.47 -21.70 8.39
CA TRP A 250 21.66 -20.47 8.42
C TRP A 250 22.13 -19.40 7.42
N ILE A 251 23.32 -19.59 6.84
CA ILE A 251 24.01 -18.60 5.99
C ILE A 251 23.44 -18.54 4.56
N SER A 252 22.44 -19.37 4.31
CA SER A 252 22.04 -19.70 2.97
C SER A 252 20.61 -19.25 2.69
N ALA A 253 20.49 -17.95 2.51
CA ALA A 253 19.27 -17.33 2.01
C ALA A 253 19.19 -17.54 0.49
N PRO A 254 18.23 -18.34 -0.03
CA PRO A 254 17.96 -18.33 -1.46
C PRO A 254 17.36 -16.97 -1.82
N LEU A 255 17.96 -16.28 -2.79
CA LEU A 255 17.26 -15.22 -3.52
C LEU A 255 16.04 -15.86 -4.20
N TRP A 256 14.88 -15.87 -3.54
CA TRP A 256 13.76 -16.73 -3.93
C TRP A 256 13.32 -16.46 -5.37
N LEU A 257 13.40 -15.21 -5.82
CA LEU A 257 13.07 -14.79 -7.18
C LEU A 257 14.09 -15.30 -8.21
N PHE A 258 15.37 -15.30 -7.84
CA PHE A 258 16.44 -15.84 -8.68
C PHE A 258 16.35 -17.37 -8.76
N ALA A 259 16.13 -18.03 -7.62
CA ALA A 259 15.88 -19.46 -7.56
C ALA A 259 14.65 -19.83 -8.41
N ALA A 260 13.55 -19.08 -8.31
CA ALA A 260 12.34 -19.27 -9.10
C ALA A 260 12.55 -19.21 -10.63
N TRP A 261 13.55 -18.45 -11.09
CA TRP A 261 13.86 -18.24 -12.50
C TRP A 261 14.95 -19.16 -13.06
N THR A 262 15.89 -19.60 -12.22
CA THR A 262 17.11 -20.29 -12.67
C THR A 262 17.22 -21.74 -12.20
N ASP A 263 16.24 -22.23 -11.41
CA ASP A 263 16.32 -23.50 -10.68
C ASP A 263 17.58 -23.58 -9.77
N TRP A 264 18.22 -22.44 -9.48
CA TRP A 264 19.51 -22.39 -8.80
C TRP A 264 19.32 -22.31 -7.28
N ASN A 265 19.67 -23.39 -6.59
CA ASN A 265 19.61 -23.51 -5.13
C ASN A 265 21.01 -23.37 -4.51
N ILE A 266 21.58 -22.16 -4.48
CA ILE A 266 22.78 -21.92 -3.65
C ILE A 266 22.32 -21.80 -2.20
N GLY A 267 22.80 -22.75 -1.39
CA GLY A 267 22.89 -22.59 0.04
C GLY A 267 21.90 -23.40 0.88
N LEU A 268 20.70 -23.73 0.40
CA LEU A 268 19.70 -24.41 1.25
C LEU A 268 20.29 -25.66 1.95
N PRO A 269 19.99 -25.92 3.25
CA PRO A 269 20.33 -27.18 3.88
C PRO A 269 19.75 -28.26 2.98
N ARG A 270 20.60 -29.09 2.38
CA ARG A 270 20.18 -30.06 1.36
C ARG A 270 18.94 -30.80 1.87
N PRO A 271 17.73 -30.57 1.32
CA PRO A 271 16.83 -31.69 1.22
C PRO A 271 17.54 -32.64 0.26
N THR A 272 17.40 -33.93 0.47
CA THR A 272 17.92 -34.95 -0.42
C THR A 272 17.39 -34.78 -1.86
N ILE A 273 16.39 -33.90 -2.09
CA ILE A 273 15.77 -33.67 -3.39
C ILE A 273 15.39 -32.19 -3.64
N PRO A 274 16.03 -31.49 -4.61
CA PRO A 274 15.80 -30.08 -4.95
C PRO A 274 14.37 -29.68 -5.30
N TRP A 275 13.52 -30.64 -5.68
CA TRP A 275 12.13 -30.38 -6.08
C TRP A 275 11.21 -30.09 -4.89
N GLU A 276 11.53 -30.53 -3.66
CA GLU A 276 10.65 -30.39 -2.49
C GLU A 276 10.54 -28.93 -1.99
N ILE A 277 11.67 -28.22 -1.85
CA ILE A 277 11.65 -26.79 -1.46
C ILE A 277 10.93 -25.97 -2.52
N PHE A 278 11.18 -26.28 -3.79
CA PHE A 278 10.54 -25.61 -4.90
C PHE A 278 9.04 -25.91 -4.92
N HIS A 279 8.61 -27.13 -4.58
CA HIS A 279 7.21 -27.50 -4.45
C HIS A 279 6.54 -26.84 -3.24
N ILE A 280 7.24 -26.62 -2.13
CA ILE A 280 6.70 -25.87 -0.97
C ILE A 280 6.52 -24.39 -1.33
N ILE A 281 7.52 -23.76 -1.95
CA ILE A 281 7.42 -22.38 -2.44
C ILE A 281 6.33 -22.27 -3.52
N THR A 282 6.24 -23.26 -4.41
CA THR A 282 5.32 -23.23 -5.56
C THR A 282 3.87 -23.60 -5.21
N ASN A 283 3.65 -24.52 -4.28
CA ASN A 283 2.30 -25.08 -4.02
C ASN A 283 1.75 -24.75 -2.64
N HIS A 284 2.56 -24.24 -1.70
CA HIS A 284 2.09 -23.91 -0.34
C HIS A 284 2.29 -22.45 0.05
N VAL A 285 3.32 -21.76 -0.45
CA VAL A 285 3.64 -20.37 -0.05
C VAL A 285 3.36 -19.35 -1.17
N LEU A 286 3.05 -19.83 -2.38
CA LEU A 286 3.07 -19.10 -3.65
C LEU A 286 2.32 -17.74 -3.69
N ALA A 287 1.23 -17.62 -2.95
CA ALA A 287 0.40 -16.41 -2.96
C ALA A 287 1.07 -15.21 -2.26
N GLU A 288 1.89 -15.43 -1.24
CA GLU A 288 2.54 -14.35 -0.49
C GLU A 288 3.69 -13.68 -1.26
N PRO A 289 4.67 -14.40 -1.84
CA PRO A 289 5.74 -13.81 -2.63
C PRO A 289 5.21 -13.00 -3.82
N MET A 290 4.12 -13.46 -4.46
CA MET A 290 3.49 -12.72 -5.56
C MET A 290 2.80 -11.45 -5.07
N LEU A 291 2.17 -11.47 -3.89
CA LEU A 291 1.61 -10.27 -3.27
C LEU A 291 2.72 -9.26 -2.95
N TYR A 292 3.87 -9.72 -2.44
CA TYR A 292 5.01 -8.87 -2.16
C TYR A 292 5.53 -8.19 -3.44
N LEU A 293 5.72 -8.96 -4.52
CA LEU A 293 6.11 -8.46 -5.83
C LEU A 293 5.09 -7.48 -6.42
N ALA A 294 3.80 -7.76 -6.28
CA ALA A 294 2.75 -6.87 -6.79
C ALA A 294 2.74 -5.53 -6.06
N CYS A 295 3.03 -5.53 -4.76
CA CYS A 295 2.92 -4.34 -3.93
C CYS A 295 4.15 -3.41 -3.99
N MET A 296 5.35 -3.95 -4.18
CA MET A 296 6.58 -3.14 -4.14
C MET A 296 6.65 -2.00 -5.16
N PRO A 297 6.38 -2.21 -6.47
CA PRO A 297 6.55 -1.17 -7.47
C PRO A 297 5.67 0.05 -7.21
N TYR A 298 4.41 -0.18 -6.82
CA TYR A 298 3.50 0.92 -6.53
C TYR A 298 3.85 1.62 -5.21
N ALA A 299 4.23 0.86 -4.17
CA ALA A 299 4.57 1.43 -2.88
C ALA A 299 5.80 2.34 -2.98
N LEU A 300 6.85 1.89 -3.69
CA LEU A 300 8.07 2.64 -3.94
C LEU A 300 7.83 3.88 -4.79
N THR A 301 7.13 3.74 -5.92
CA THR A 301 6.80 4.88 -6.80
C THR A 301 5.97 5.93 -6.06
N TYR A 302 4.97 5.50 -5.28
CA TYR A 302 4.15 6.40 -4.50
C TYR A 302 4.98 7.13 -3.45
N ALA A 303 5.77 6.42 -2.63
CA ALA A 303 6.55 7.00 -1.54
C ALA A 303 7.59 8.01 -2.04
N ILE A 304 8.37 7.65 -3.08
CA ILE A 304 9.38 8.53 -3.69
C ILE A 304 8.71 9.78 -4.26
N ARG A 305 7.58 9.63 -4.96
CA ARG A 305 6.92 10.76 -5.63
C ARG A 305 6.18 11.66 -4.64
N ALA A 306 5.55 11.09 -3.63
CA ALA A 306 4.94 11.81 -2.51
C ALA A 306 5.99 12.64 -1.77
N ALA A 307 7.15 12.07 -1.45
CA ALA A 307 8.23 12.76 -0.74
C ALA A 307 8.82 13.94 -1.54
N ARG A 308 8.82 13.86 -2.87
CA ARG A 308 9.23 14.98 -3.74
C ARG A 308 8.21 16.08 -3.86
N SER A 309 6.93 15.75 -3.73
CA SER A 309 5.82 16.69 -3.86
C SER A 309 5.41 17.32 -2.53
N ALA A 310 5.97 16.85 -1.42
CA ALA A 310 5.81 17.47 -0.12
C ALA A 310 6.46 18.87 -0.13
N PRO A 311 5.75 19.92 0.31
CA PRO A 311 6.36 21.23 0.51
C PRO A 311 7.58 21.09 1.42
N ALA A 312 8.70 21.70 1.05
CA ALA A 312 9.84 21.79 1.94
C ALA A 312 9.35 22.40 3.27
N ALA A 313 9.68 21.75 4.38
CA ALA A 313 9.32 22.26 5.71
C ALA A 313 9.71 23.74 5.76
N PRO A 314 8.80 24.64 6.21
CA PRO A 314 9.16 26.05 6.35
C PRO A 314 10.37 26.09 7.27
N VAL A 315 11.50 26.52 6.71
CA VAL A 315 12.66 26.91 7.50
C VAL A 315 12.10 27.94 8.48
N ALA A 316 12.04 27.59 9.76
CA ALA A 316 11.70 28.53 10.80
C ALA A 316 12.73 29.65 10.66
N LEU A 317 12.32 30.78 10.06
CA LEU A 317 13.10 32.00 10.06
C LEU A 317 13.38 32.26 11.53
N ALA A 318 14.66 32.19 11.90
CA ALA A 318 15.10 32.52 13.24
C ALA A 318 14.42 33.82 13.66
N SER A 319 13.80 33.81 14.84
CA SER A 319 13.18 34.99 15.43
C SER A 319 14.16 36.15 15.31
N THR A 320 13.80 37.16 14.53
CA THR A 320 14.56 38.41 14.43
C THR A 320 14.75 38.91 15.86
N PRO A 321 16.00 39.08 16.34
CA PRO A 321 16.22 39.56 17.71
C PRO A 321 15.54 40.92 17.85
N THR A 322 14.65 41.02 18.83
CA THR A 322 13.93 42.25 19.16
C THR A 322 14.96 43.31 19.53
N PRO A 323 15.01 44.48 18.87
CA PRO A 323 15.96 45.52 19.22
C PRO A 323 15.63 46.01 20.64
N THR A 324 16.61 45.84 21.54
CA THR A 324 16.56 46.33 22.92
C THR A 324 16.43 47.86 22.87
N PRO A 325 15.42 48.47 23.52
CA PRO A 325 15.33 49.93 23.59
C PRO A 325 16.54 50.47 24.37
N THR A 326 17.30 51.36 23.72
CA THR A 326 18.37 52.12 24.36
C THR A 326 17.82 52.98 25.50
N PRO A 327 18.42 52.94 26.70
CA PRO A 327 18.01 53.82 27.79
C PRO A 327 18.35 55.27 27.42
N SER A 328 17.34 56.13 27.43
CA SER A 328 17.49 57.58 27.36
C SER A 328 18.19 58.07 28.62
N SER A 329 19.41 58.58 28.49
CA SER A 329 20.09 59.33 29.54
C SER A 329 19.41 60.69 29.73
N VAL A 330 18.94 60.92 30.95
CA VAL A 330 18.66 62.25 31.52
C VAL A 330 19.98 62.85 32.00
#